data_AF-A0A914FCT8-F1
#
_entry.id   AF-A0A914FCT8-F1
#
_cell.length_a   1.000
_cell.length_b   1.000
_cell.length_c   1.000
_cell.angle_alpha   90.00
_cell.angle_beta   90.00
_cell.angle_gamma   90.00
#
_symmetry.space_group_name_H-M   'P 1'
#
loop_
_entity.id
_entity.type
_entity.pdbx_description
1 polymer ?
#
loop_
_entity_poly.entity_id
_entity_poly.type
_entity_poly.pdbx_seq_one_letter_code
_entity_poly.pdbx_strand_id
1 'polypeptide(L)'
;MSPGWVRDGWLTGTKWSQQDFMFHGWKKSKLGGEWNWPFSSESHMDDLGQCKFGDPEFPNFKYLSDYSAKNQEINEILRNKVKTVEKDYENILKRIHPMCKKPCAITPPN
;
A
#
# COMPACT_ATOMS: atom_id res chain seq x y z
N MET A 1 13.19 8.31 -19.85
CA MET A 1 12.47 7.34 -19.01
C MET A 1 11.59 8.12 -18.06
N SER A 2 10.29 7.80 -17.97
CA SER A 2 9.43 8.38 -16.93
C SER A 2 9.90 7.84 -15.57
N PRO A 3 9.92 8.66 -14.49
CA PRO A 3 10.16 8.15 -13.16
C PRO A 3 9.10 7.09 -12.83
N GLY A 4 9.55 5.94 -12.31
CA GLY A 4 8.66 4.89 -11.83
C GLY A 4 8.20 5.16 -10.39
N TRP A 5 7.15 4.48 -9.97
CA TRP A 5 6.62 4.54 -8.60
C TRP A 5 7.12 3.39 -7.72
N VAL A 6 7.34 3.70 -6.45
CA VAL A 6 7.44 2.69 -5.39
C VAL A 6 6.02 2.44 -4.87
N ARG A 7 5.52 1.21 -5.04
CA ARG A 7 4.13 0.84 -4.74
C ARG A 7 4.01 0.21 -3.37
N ASP A 8 3.17 0.81 -2.53
CA ASP A 8 2.72 0.19 -1.28
C ASP A 8 1.65 -0.89 -1.57
N GLY A 9 1.97 -2.16 -1.26
CA GLY A 9 1.07 -3.28 -1.47
C GLY A 9 -0.18 -3.24 -0.57
N TRP A 10 -0.10 -2.68 0.63
CA TRP A 10 -1.30 -2.47 1.45
C TRP A 10 -2.20 -1.39 0.85
N LEU A 11 -1.62 -0.36 0.24
CA LEU A 11 -2.36 0.73 -0.37
C LEU A 11 -3.15 0.28 -1.60
N THR A 12 -2.67 -0.67 -2.40
CA THR A 12 -3.36 -1.10 -3.63
C THR A 12 -3.87 -2.53 -3.61
N GLY A 13 -3.87 -3.21 -2.46
CA GLY A 13 -4.24 -4.63 -2.40
C GLY A 13 -3.29 -5.49 -3.22
N THR A 14 -2.01 -5.13 -3.21
CA THR A 14 -0.95 -5.77 -3.96
C THR A 14 -1.14 -5.67 -5.47
N LYS A 15 -1.92 -4.70 -5.98
CA LYS A 15 -2.00 -4.46 -7.42
C LYS A 15 -0.78 -3.68 -7.95
N TRP A 16 -0.24 -4.13 -9.08
CA TRP A 16 0.90 -3.58 -9.83
C TRP A 16 0.45 -2.92 -11.13
N SER A 17 1.23 -1.96 -11.62
CA SER A 17 1.10 -1.41 -12.96
C SER A 17 2.47 -1.22 -13.61
N GLN A 18 2.50 -1.02 -14.93
CA GLN A 18 3.76 -0.84 -15.67
C GLN A 18 4.57 0.40 -15.26
N GLN A 19 3.98 1.35 -14.54
CA GLN A 19 4.70 2.52 -14.04
C GLN A 19 5.36 2.28 -12.68
N ASP A 20 5.10 1.16 -12.03
CA ASP A 20 5.72 0.84 -10.75
C ASP A 20 7.08 0.15 -11.00
N PHE A 21 8.09 0.45 -10.17
CA PHE A 21 9.43 -0.14 -10.28
C PHE A 21 9.87 -0.91 -9.03
N MET A 22 9.22 -0.68 -7.88
CA MET A 22 9.50 -1.41 -6.65
C MET A 22 8.22 -1.60 -5.83
N PHE A 23 8.11 -2.75 -5.16
CA PHE A 23 7.10 -3.00 -4.14
C PHE A 23 7.66 -2.80 -2.73
N HIS A 24 6.86 -2.19 -1.86
CA HIS A 24 7.03 -2.36 -0.42
C HIS A 24 5.69 -2.74 0.20
N GLY A 25 5.68 -3.63 1.18
CA GLY A 25 4.40 -4.13 1.69
C GLY A 25 4.47 -5.33 2.64
N TRP A 26 5.67 -5.82 2.96
CA TRP A 26 5.86 -7.05 3.75
C TRP A 26 5.21 -7.02 5.16
N LYS A 27 4.82 -5.86 5.69
CA LYS A 27 4.44 -5.75 7.11
C LYS A 27 3.02 -6.26 7.44
N LYS A 28 2.12 -6.44 6.48
CA LYS A 28 0.72 -6.83 6.76
C LYS A 28 0.58 -8.28 7.27
N SER A 29 1.41 -9.21 6.77
CA SER A 29 1.44 -10.60 7.25
C SER A 29 1.83 -10.69 8.73
N LYS A 30 2.65 -9.74 9.23
CA LYS A 30 3.01 -9.64 10.65
C LYS A 30 1.95 -8.99 11.53
N LEU A 31 0.89 -8.41 10.94
CA LEU A 31 -0.21 -7.76 11.65
C LEU A 31 -1.51 -8.60 11.61
N GLY A 32 -1.43 -9.89 11.27
CA GLY A 32 -2.58 -10.80 11.24
C GLY A 32 -3.55 -10.56 10.07
N GLY A 33 -3.17 -9.73 9.09
CA GLY A 33 -3.95 -9.56 7.88
C GLY A 33 -3.50 -10.53 6.79
N GLU A 34 -4.45 -11.11 6.06
CA GLU A 34 -4.14 -11.84 4.83
C GLU A 34 -3.43 -10.89 3.86
N TRP A 35 -2.18 -11.23 3.54
CA TRP A 35 -1.45 -10.68 2.42
C TRP A 35 -1.28 -11.80 1.41
N ASN A 36 -1.98 -11.69 0.30
CA ASN A 36 -1.87 -12.66 -0.77
C ASN A 36 -0.54 -12.45 -1.48
N TRP A 37 0.25 -13.52 -1.52
CA TRP A 37 1.48 -13.59 -2.29
C TRP A 37 1.16 -13.34 -3.77
N PRO A 38 1.67 -12.26 -4.39
CA PRO A 38 1.26 -11.86 -5.73
C PRO A 38 2.10 -12.50 -6.84
N PHE A 39 3.07 -13.33 -6.48
CA PHE A 39 3.91 -14.06 -7.43
C PHE A 39 3.40 -15.49 -7.60
N SER A 40 3.71 -16.11 -8.73
CA SER A 40 3.42 -17.53 -8.91
C SER A 40 4.16 -18.38 -7.87
N SER A 41 3.64 -19.58 -7.59
CA SER A 41 4.34 -20.59 -6.78
C SER A 41 5.68 -21.05 -7.38
N GLU A 42 5.89 -20.76 -8.66
CA GLU A 42 7.12 -21.01 -9.41
C GLU A 42 8.15 -19.89 -9.24
N SER A 43 7.79 -18.79 -8.54
CA SER A 43 8.70 -17.67 -8.31
C SER A 43 9.56 -17.93 -7.07
N HIS A 44 10.85 -18.19 -7.29
CA HIS A 44 11.84 -18.44 -6.22
C HIS A 44 12.58 -17.15 -5.87
N MET A 45 12.04 -16.37 -4.92
CA MET A 45 12.67 -15.10 -4.50
C MET A 45 13.88 -15.27 -3.57
N ASP A 46 14.08 -16.47 -3.04
CA ASP A 46 15.15 -16.86 -2.12
C ASP A 46 16.36 -17.48 -2.82
N ASP A 47 16.20 -17.93 -4.07
CA ASP A 47 17.29 -18.45 -4.89
C ASP A 47 17.97 -17.32 -5.67
N LEU A 48 19.04 -16.76 -5.09
CA LEU A 48 19.86 -15.74 -5.73
C LEU A 48 20.47 -16.20 -7.07
N GLY A 49 20.59 -17.51 -7.31
CA GLY A 49 21.04 -18.08 -8.57
C GLY A 49 20.04 -17.89 -9.71
N GLN A 50 18.76 -17.65 -9.38
CA GLN A 50 17.69 -17.31 -10.31
C GLN A 50 17.56 -15.80 -10.52
N CYS A 51 18.32 -14.94 -9.86
CA CYS A 51 18.38 -13.50 -10.20
C CYS A 51 19.20 -13.24 -11.48
N LYS A 52 18.92 -13.98 -12.57
CA LYS A 52 19.57 -13.80 -13.88
C LYS A 52 18.70 -12.93 -14.78
N PHE A 53 19.16 -11.71 -15.04
CA PHE A 53 18.43 -10.76 -15.89
C PHE A 53 18.26 -11.33 -17.31
N GLY A 54 17.02 -11.43 -17.78
CA GLY A 54 16.73 -11.76 -19.19
C GLY A 54 16.71 -13.25 -19.55
N ASP A 55 16.63 -14.16 -18.57
CA ASP A 55 16.44 -15.58 -18.85
C ASP A 55 14.99 -15.86 -19.30
N PRO A 56 14.75 -16.36 -20.53
CA PRO A 56 13.41 -16.68 -21.02
C PRO A 56 12.79 -17.92 -20.35
N GLU A 57 13.61 -18.83 -19.81
CA GLU A 57 13.14 -20.05 -19.11
C GLU A 57 12.75 -19.75 -17.66
N PHE A 58 13.32 -18.69 -17.08
CA PHE A 58 13.01 -18.23 -15.74
C PHE A 58 12.54 -16.77 -15.77
N PRO A 59 11.23 -16.50 -15.93
CA PRO A 59 10.68 -15.19 -15.65
C PRO A 59 10.73 -15.01 -14.13
N ASN A 60 11.89 -14.61 -13.61
CA ASN A 60 12.30 -14.75 -12.20
C ASN A 60 11.27 -14.28 -11.17
N PHE A 61 10.37 -13.38 -11.58
CA PHE A 61 9.26 -12.90 -10.77
C PHE A 61 7.98 -12.80 -11.61
N LYS A 62 7.34 -13.94 -11.87
CA LYS A 62 6.06 -13.97 -12.60
C LYS A 62 4.95 -13.43 -11.70
N TYR A 63 4.65 -12.15 -11.90
CA TYR A 63 3.53 -11.49 -11.25
C TYR A 63 2.22 -12.09 -11.76
N LEU A 64 1.34 -12.50 -10.84
CA LEU A 64 0.04 -13.07 -11.18
C LEU A 64 -0.82 -12.02 -11.90
N SER A 65 -1.52 -12.44 -12.95
CA SER A 65 -2.36 -11.55 -13.78
C SER A 65 -3.42 -10.83 -12.96
N ASP A 66 -3.96 -11.46 -11.93
CA ASP A 66 -5.03 -10.92 -11.07
C ASP A 66 -4.57 -9.71 -10.24
N TYR A 67 -3.26 -9.63 -10.01
CA TYR A 67 -2.61 -8.52 -9.34
C TYR A 67 -2.03 -7.50 -10.34
N SER A 68 -2.05 -7.78 -11.63
CA SER A 68 -1.70 -6.80 -12.66
C SER A 68 -2.89 -5.89 -12.94
N ALA A 69 -2.65 -4.58 -13.01
CA ALA A 69 -3.68 -3.57 -13.18
C ALA A 69 -3.22 -2.47 -14.15
N LYS A 70 -4.17 -1.81 -14.81
CA LYS A 70 -3.87 -0.61 -15.60
C LYS A 70 -3.56 0.56 -14.67
N ASN A 71 -2.73 1.50 -15.13
CA ASN A 71 -2.42 2.72 -14.36
C ASN A 71 -3.70 3.48 -13.95
N GLN A 72 -4.74 3.46 -14.79
CA GLN A 72 -6.03 4.09 -14.49
C GLN A 72 -6.71 3.46 -13.26
N GLU A 73 -6.69 2.13 -13.16
CA GLU A 73 -7.27 1.39 -12.03
C GLU A 73 -6.51 1.68 -10.73
N ILE A 74 -5.17 1.68 -10.80
CA ILE A 74 -4.33 2.08 -9.66
C ILE A 74 -4.67 3.51 -9.22
N ASN A 75 -4.75 4.45 -10.15
CA ASN A 75 -5.09 5.84 -9.84
C ASN A 75 -6.48 5.99 -9.23
N GLU A 76 -7.44 5.17 -9.65
CA GLU A 76 -8.77 5.16 -9.07
C GLU A 76 -8.76 4.64 -7.62
N ILE A 77 -8.06 3.54 -7.35
CA ILE A 77 -7.86 3.03 -5.98
C ILE A 77 -7.25 4.10 -5.08
N LEU A 78 -6.18 4.76 -5.55
CA LEU A 78 -5.49 5.80 -4.79
C LEU A 78 -6.40 7.00 -4.50
N ARG A 79 -7.13 7.50 -5.51
CA ARG A 79 -8.08 8.60 -5.34
C ARG A 79 -9.17 8.25 -4.33
N ASN A 80 -9.69 7.04 -4.37
CA ASN A 80 -10.73 6.60 -3.42
C ASN A 80 -10.18 6.55 -1.99
N LYS A 81 -8.95 6.06 -1.80
CA LYS A 81 -8.31 6.06 -0.47
C LYS A 81 -8.08 7.47 0.07
N VAL A 82 -7.60 8.40 -0.76
CA VAL A 82 -7.44 9.80 -0.36
C VAL A 82 -8.76 10.38 0.11
N LYS A 83 -9.84 10.22 -0.67
CA LYS A 83 -11.18 10.68 -0.29
C LYS A 83 -11.69 10.09 1.02
N THR A 84 -11.46 8.79 1.24
CA THR A 84 -11.85 8.13 2.50
C THR A 84 -11.08 8.73 3.68
N VAL A 85 -9.76 8.88 3.56
CA VAL A 85 -8.92 9.45 4.62
C VAL A 85 -9.29 10.91 4.91
N GLU A 86 -9.55 11.71 3.89
CA GLU A 86 -10.03 13.10 4.05
C GLU A 86 -11.34 13.15 4.83
N LYS A 87 -12.31 12.31 4.46
CA LYS A 87 -13.60 12.22 5.17
C LYS A 87 -13.43 11.77 6.62
N ASP A 88 -12.60 10.77 6.87
CA ASP A 88 -12.33 10.26 8.20
C ASP A 88 -11.66 11.32 9.07
N TYR A 89 -10.70 12.05 8.50
CA TYR A 89 -10.04 13.18 9.15
C TYR A 89 -11.02 14.29 9.54
N GLU A 90 -11.90 14.70 8.63
CA GLU A 90 -12.95 15.69 8.93
C GLU A 90 -13.89 15.22 10.06
N ASN A 91 -14.26 13.94 10.06
CA ASN A 91 -15.11 13.36 11.10
C ASN A 91 -14.40 13.36 12.46
N ILE A 92 -13.10 13.05 12.50
CA ILE A 92 -12.28 13.11 13.71
C ILE A 92 -12.20 14.55 14.20
N LEU A 93 -11.92 15.52 13.32
CA LEU A 93 -11.89 16.93 13.68
C LEU A 93 -13.20 17.40 14.30
N LYS A 94 -14.36 17.02 13.73
CA LYS A 94 -15.69 17.34 14.29
C LYS A 94 -15.92 16.73 15.67
N ARG A 95 -15.30 15.60 16.00
CA ARG A 95 -15.38 14.98 17.35
C ARG A 95 -14.45 15.64 18.35
N ILE A 96 -13.27 16.08 17.91
CA ILE A 96 -12.27 16.70 18.79
C ILE A 96 -12.57 18.18 19.04
N HIS A 97 -13.05 18.91 18.05
CA HIS A 97 -13.32 20.35 18.15
C HIS A 97 -14.28 20.74 19.30
N PRO A 98 -15.37 19.99 19.58
CA PRO A 98 -16.22 20.22 20.75
C PRO A 98 -15.52 19.94 22.09
N MET A 99 -14.56 19.00 22.13
CA MET A 99 -13.81 18.69 23.35
C MET A 99 -12.83 19.80 23.74
N CYS A 100 -12.35 20.58 22.75
CA CYS A 100 -11.48 21.72 22.96
C CYS A 100 -12.21 22.97 23.50
N LYS A 101 -13.56 22.97 23.52
CA LYS A 101 -14.38 24.06 24.08
C LYS A 101 -14.68 23.92 25.57
N LYS A 102 -14.33 22.80 26.21
CA LYS A 102 -14.34 22.75 27.68
C LYS A 102 -13.14 23.59 28.15
N PRO A 103 -13.35 24.70 28.85
CA PRO A 103 -12.23 25.45 29.41
C PRO A 103 -11.45 24.49 30.31
N CYS A 104 -10.13 24.41 30.12
CA CYS A 104 -9.26 23.81 31.11
C CYS A 104 -9.43 24.65 32.38
N ALA A 105 -10.26 24.17 33.31
CA ALA A 105 -10.42 24.79 34.60
C ALA A 105 -9.12 24.54 35.38
N ILE A 106 -8.17 25.45 35.22
CA ILE A 106 -7.02 25.57 36.10
C ILE A 106 -7.55 26.32 37.32
N THR A 107 -8.07 25.61 38.32
CA THR A 107 -8.27 26.20 39.64
C THR A 107 -6.91 26.28 40.31
N PRO A 108 -6.42 27.47 40.68
CA PRO A 108 -5.18 27.58 41.43
C PRO A 108 -5.35 26.93 42.82
N PRO A 109 -4.29 26.28 43.34
CA PRO A 109 -4.33 25.71 44.69
C PRO A 109 -4.39 26.82 45.75
N ASN A 110 -5.15 26.57 46.81
CA ASN A 110 -5.34 27.44 47.97
C ASN A 110 -4.05 27.70 48.75
#